data_AF-A0A7S3Z0F3-F1
#
_entry.id   AF-A0A7S3Z0F3-F1
#
_cell.length_a   1.000
_cell.length_b   1.000
_cell.length_c   1.000
_cell.angle_alpha   90.00
_cell.angle_beta   90.00
_cell.angle_gamma   90.00
#
_symmetry.space_group_name_H-M   'P 1'
#
loop_
_entity.id
_entity.type
_entity.pdbx_description
1 polymer ?
#
loop_
_entity_poly.entity_id
_entity_poly.type
_entity_poly.pdbx_seq_one_letter_code
_entity_poly.pdbx_strand_id
1 'polypeptide(L)'
;GSGSRKHARDSSSSSHHHHHKKPKLLGVSKILKEFRDNNGERVVLKSRDSHRHKFVPDKHSPIIIVPSASSSLLTLYNVKQFLEGKSYLPSREIRRQTPKKPKAVHVKHKSERNPNKQIRYVVIDDPRRLTYEDWNQVVAVFVTGAEWQLSYFPFKNPKPKEVFSRICGFHLNMKGETPKKNIGVWNVKKLEIGQQRYGDKETVYAFWQTLIPFQKARFPHLYI
;
A
#
# COMPACT_ATOMS: atom_id res chain seq x y z
N GLY A 1 -44.04 -65.12 -2.62
CA GLY A 1 -45.03 -64.75 -1.60
C GLY A 1 -44.91 -63.27 -1.33
N SER A 2 -45.95 -62.47 -1.56
CA SER A 2 -47.00 -62.14 -0.56
C SER A 2 -46.43 -61.19 0.50
N GLY A 3 -46.68 -59.87 0.40
CA GLY A 3 -47.87 -59.22 1.00
C GLY A 3 -47.52 -58.79 2.44
N SER A 4 -47.96 -57.69 3.05
CA SER A 4 -48.98 -56.69 2.75
C SER A 4 -48.75 -55.50 3.68
N ARG A 5 -49.27 -54.35 3.23
CA ARG A 5 -49.51 -53.09 3.97
C ARG A 5 -50.31 -53.31 5.28
N LYS A 6 -50.17 -52.42 6.26
CA LYS A 6 -51.16 -51.36 6.61
C LYS A 6 -50.95 -50.73 8.01
N HIS A 7 -51.13 -49.38 8.03
CA HIS A 7 -51.68 -48.47 9.06
C HIS A 7 -51.16 -48.51 10.51
N ALA A 8 -51.21 -47.48 11.36
CA ALA A 8 -51.33 -46.02 11.34
C ALA A 8 -51.45 -45.66 12.85
N ARG A 9 -50.84 -44.56 13.32
CA ARG A 9 -51.43 -43.59 14.29
C ARG A 9 -50.38 -42.67 14.93
N ASP A 10 -50.62 -41.39 14.65
CA ASP A 10 -50.42 -40.17 15.44
C ASP A 10 -49.71 -40.23 16.79
N SER A 11 -48.72 -39.35 16.95
CA SER A 11 -48.62 -38.51 18.15
C SER A 11 -47.96 -37.18 17.79
N SER A 12 -48.72 -36.13 18.08
CA SER A 12 -48.43 -34.72 18.03
C SER A 12 -47.16 -34.29 18.77
N SER A 13 -46.34 -33.44 18.14
CA SER A 13 -45.67 -32.36 18.86
C SER A 13 -45.46 -31.17 17.94
N SER A 14 -46.15 -30.08 18.28
CA SER A 14 -46.09 -28.78 17.65
C SER A 14 -44.73 -28.14 17.90
N SER A 15 -44.03 -27.70 16.85
CA SER A 15 -42.86 -26.83 16.98
C SER A 15 -42.99 -25.67 16.00
N HIS A 16 -43.42 -24.55 16.56
CA HIS A 16 -43.51 -23.24 15.92
C HIS A 16 -42.22 -22.89 15.16
N HIS A 17 -42.30 -22.89 13.83
CA HIS A 17 -41.33 -22.22 12.98
C HIS A 17 -41.55 -20.70 13.07
N HIS A 18 -40.75 -20.03 13.91
CA HIS A 18 -40.59 -18.58 13.83
C HIS A 18 -39.80 -18.23 12.56
N HIS A 19 -40.52 -17.90 11.50
CA HIS A 19 -39.97 -17.13 10.38
C HIS A 19 -39.59 -15.74 10.88
N HIS A 20 -38.32 -15.57 11.27
CA HIS A 20 -37.72 -14.24 11.36
C HIS A 20 -37.60 -13.65 9.96
N LYS A 21 -38.64 -12.93 9.53
CA LYS A 21 -38.51 -11.92 8.47
C LYS A 21 -37.49 -10.89 8.94
N LYS A 22 -36.32 -10.87 8.29
CA LYS A 22 -35.34 -9.78 8.46
C LYS A 22 -36.04 -8.45 8.16
N PRO A 23 -36.00 -7.45 9.05
CA PRO A 23 -36.58 -6.15 8.76
C PRO A 23 -35.83 -5.51 7.59
N LYS A 24 -36.57 -5.04 6.58
CA LYS A 24 -36.04 -4.12 5.57
C LYS A 24 -35.64 -2.83 6.30
N LEU A 25 -34.34 -2.53 6.32
CA LEU A 25 -33.83 -1.23 6.75
C LEU A 25 -34.30 -0.18 5.74
N LEU A 26 -35.40 0.48 6.07
CA LEU A 26 -35.77 1.78 5.51
C LEU A 26 -34.66 2.78 5.86
N GLY A 27 -34.24 3.57 4.86
CA GLY A 27 -33.17 4.56 5.02
C GLY A 27 -33.44 5.50 6.18
N VAL A 28 -32.50 5.55 7.13
CA VAL A 28 -32.56 6.49 8.23
C VAL A 28 -32.06 7.83 7.72
N SER A 29 -32.99 8.68 7.29
CA SER A 29 -32.74 10.11 7.09
C SER A 29 -32.34 10.73 8.43
N LYS A 30 -31.28 11.55 8.38
CA LYS A 30 -30.70 12.36 9.47
C LYS A 30 -31.74 12.83 10.50
N ILE A 31 -31.69 12.29 11.71
CA ILE A 31 -32.18 12.99 12.91
C ILE A 31 -30.96 13.65 13.55
N LEU A 32 -30.78 14.95 13.29
CA LEU A 32 -29.88 15.82 14.05
C LEU A 32 -30.58 16.14 15.37
N LYS A 33 -30.12 15.57 16.50
CA LYS A 33 -30.46 16.12 17.81
C LYS A 33 -29.65 17.40 18.00
N GLU A 34 -30.32 18.55 18.00
CA GLU A 34 -29.73 19.83 18.34
C GLU A 34 -29.42 19.84 19.85
N PHE A 35 -28.14 19.90 20.22
CA PHE A 35 -27.71 20.15 21.59
C PHE A 35 -27.11 21.56 21.67
N ARG A 36 -27.59 22.36 22.62
CA ARG A 36 -27.01 23.65 23.03
C ARG A 36 -26.14 23.42 24.26
N ASP A 37 -25.01 24.13 24.36
CA ASP A 37 -24.21 24.14 25.58
C ASP A 37 -24.77 25.13 26.62
N ASN A 38 -24.15 25.18 27.81
CA ASN A 38 -24.57 26.02 28.93
C ASN A 38 -24.43 27.54 28.67
N ASN A 39 -23.81 27.94 27.55
CA ASN A 39 -23.73 29.34 27.11
C ASN A 39 -24.68 29.66 25.95
N GLY A 40 -25.54 28.71 25.54
CA GLY A 40 -26.53 28.91 24.48
C GLY A 40 -25.95 28.85 23.06
N GLU A 41 -24.67 28.49 22.89
CA GLU A 41 -24.06 28.34 21.58
C GLU A 41 -24.46 27.01 20.93
N ARG A 42 -24.62 27.07 19.60
CA ARG A 42 -25.07 25.94 18.78
C ARG A 42 -23.89 25.00 18.53
N VAL A 43 -23.82 23.89 19.25
CA VAL A 43 -22.73 22.91 19.08
C VAL A 43 -23.05 21.99 17.89
N VAL A 44 -22.40 22.25 16.75
CA VAL A 44 -22.42 21.32 15.62
C VAL A 44 -21.48 20.15 15.93
N LEU A 45 -22.03 19.05 16.44
CA LEU A 45 -21.32 17.77 16.49
C LEU A 45 -21.09 17.30 15.05
N LYS A 46 -19.91 17.62 14.49
CA LYS A 46 -19.43 17.00 13.24
C LYS A 46 -19.39 15.49 13.49
N SER A 47 -20.36 14.78 12.91
CA SER A 47 -20.36 13.32 12.82
C SER A 47 -18.96 12.88 12.41
N ARG A 48 -18.26 12.18 13.31
CA ARG A 48 -17.04 11.46 12.96
C ARG A 48 -17.49 10.37 12.01
N ASP A 49 -17.42 10.70 10.73
CA ASP A 49 -17.72 9.79 9.65
C ASP A 49 -16.87 8.53 9.82
N SER A 50 -17.54 7.44 10.18
CA SER A 50 -17.02 6.07 10.15
C SER A 50 -16.85 5.60 8.71
N HIS A 51 -16.30 6.44 7.84
CA HIS A 51 -15.73 6.01 6.58
C HIS A 51 -14.46 5.24 6.94
N ARG A 52 -14.52 3.91 6.85
CA ARG A 52 -13.32 3.08 6.64
C ARG A 52 -12.44 3.85 5.67
N HIS A 53 -11.33 4.43 6.14
CA HIS A 53 -10.39 5.15 5.28
C HIS A 53 -9.93 4.18 4.18
N LYS A 54 -10.62 4.21 3.04
CA LYS A 54 -10.10 3.71 1.79
C LYS A 54 -8.84 4.52 1.57
N PHE A 55 -7.75 3.82 1.32
CA PHE A 55 -6.53 4.48 0.92
C PHE A 55 -6.81 5.15 -0.43
N VAL A 56 -6.78 6.47 -0.46
CA VAL A 56 -6.94 7.27 -1.67
C VAL A 56 -5.65 8.08 -1.78
N PRO A 57 -4.71 7.68 -2.64
CA PRO A 57 -3.64 8.56 -3.06
C PRO A 57 -4.22 9.88 -3.55
N ASP A 58 -3.59 11.00 -3.19
CA ASP A 58 -3.91 12.27 -3.83
C ASP A 58 -3.66 12.14 -5.35
N LYS A 59 -4.54 12.67 -6.20
CA LYS A 59 -4.61 12.39 -7.65
C LYS A 59 -3.31 12.68 -8.42
N HIS A 60 -2.40 13.46 -7.83
CA HIS A 60 -1.13 13.86 -8.44
C HIS A 60 0.10 13.36 -7.68
N SER A 61 -0.06 12.49 -6.68
CA SER A 61 1.06 12.00 -5.88
C SER A 61 1.67 10.73 -6.48
N PRO A 62 2.92 10.74 -6.97
CA PRO A 62 3.57 9.53 -7.45
C PRO A 62 3.70 8.46 -6.35
N ILE A 63 3.48 7.20 -6.73
CA ILE A 63 3.46 6.05 -5.83
C ILE A 63 4.75 5.23 -5.99
N ILE A 64 5.35 4.86 -4.86
CA ILE A 64 6.47 3.92 -4.76
C ILE A 64 5.98 2.68 -4.02
N ILE A 65 6.20 1.50 -4.60
CA ILE A 65 5.90 0.23 -3.94
C ILE A 65 7.18 -0.33 -3.32
N VAL A 66 7.14 -0.67 -2.03
CA VAL A 66 8.23 -1.37 -1.33
C VAL A 66 7.79 -2.77 -0.90
N PRO A 67 8.71 -3.70 -0.65
CA PRO A 67 8.37 -5.01 -0.09
C PRO A 67 7.73 -4.89 1.29
N SER A 68 6.75 -5.76 1.57
CA SER A 68 6.15 -5.91 2.90
C SER A 68 6.86 -6.92 3.79
N ALA A 69 7.78 -7.71 3.22
CA ALA A 69 8.49 -8.78 3.92
C ALA A 69 9.44 -8.21 4.99
N SER A 70 9.38 -8.75 6.20
CA SER A 70 10.16 -8.27 7.35
C SER A 70 11.67 -8.42 7.20
N SER A 71 12.12 -9.31 6.33
CA SER A 71 13.53 -9.53 5.98
C SER A 71 14.05 -8.57 4.90
N SER A 72 13.17 -7.77 4.28
CA SER A 72 13.59 -6.81 3.25
C SER A 72 14.35 -5.66 3.89
N LEU A 73 15.42 -5.21 3.22
CA LEU A 73 16.22 -4.08 3.68
C LEU A 73 15.36 -2.81 3.74
N LEU A 74 14.53 -2.56 2.73
CA LEU A 74 13.64 -1.41 2.68
C LEU A 74 12.18 -1.83 2.88
N THR A 75 11.49 -1.21 3.84
CA THR A 75 10.06 -1.42 4.12
C THR A 75 9.41 -0.09 4.49
N LEU A 76 8.09 -0.09 4.75
CA LEU A 76 7.41 1.12 5.27
C LEU A 76 7.95 1.64 6.60
N TYR A 77 8.67 0.83 7.39
CA TYR A 77 9.25 1.30 8.65
C TYR A 77 10.38 2.30 8.43
N ASN A 78 11.27 2.03 7.46
CA ASN A 78 12.51 2.79 7.28
C ASN A 78 12.59 3.60 5.99
N VAL A 79 11.66 3.43 5.05
CA VAL A 79 11.72 4.08 3.73
C VAL A 79 11.82 5.60 3.81
N LYS A 80 11.13 6.23 4.78
CA LYS A 80 11.19 7.68 4.95
C LYS A 80 12.56 8.15 5.39
N GLN A 81 13.12 7.50 6.42
CA GLN A 81 14.45 7.82 6.92
C GLN A 81 15.52 7.58 5.85
N PHE A 82 15.37 6.50 5.08
CA PHE A 82 16.29 6.19 4.01
C PHE A 82 16.21 7.22 2.87
N LEU A 83 15.04 7.43 2.27
CA LEU A 83 14.91 8.26 1.06
C LEU A 83 14.92 9.77 1.32
N GLU A 84 14.34 10.24 2.43
CA GLU A 84 14.39 11.66 2.83
C GLU A 84 15.63 11.96 3.68
N GLY A 85 15.87 11.14 4.71
CA GLY A 85 16.93 11.34 5.69
C GLY A 85 18.30 10.86 5.23
N LYS A 86 18.38 10.16 4.08
CA LYS A 86 19.63 9.69 3.46
C LYS A 86 20.46 8.79 4.38
N SER A 87 19.80 8.06 5.27
CA SER A 87 20.42 7.21 6.28
C SER A 87 19.63 5.91 6.43
N TYR A 88 20.32 4.78 6.34
CA TYR A 88 19.71 3.48 6.53
C TYR A 88 19.70 3.08 8.00
N LEU A 89 18.50 2.77 8.52
CA LEU A 89 18.34 1.98 9.73
C LEU A 89 17.54 0.70 9.44
N PRO A 90 17.93 -0.45 10.02
CA PRO A 90 17.18 -1.68 9.86
C PRO A 90 15.73 -1.55 10.33
N SER A 91 14.79 -2.08 9.55
CA SER A 91 13.36 -2.06 9.88
C SER A 91 13.04 -2.66 11.27
N ARG A 92 13.83 -3.65 11.71
CA ARG A 92 13.69 -4.28 13.04
C ARG A 92 13.89 -3.29 14.18
N GLU A 93 14.81 -2.34 14.05
CA GLU A 93 15.11 -1.37 15.08
C GLU A 93 14.02 -0.32 15.20
N ILE A 94 13.53 0.20 14.08
CA ILE A 94 12.43 1.18 14.06
C ILE A 94 11.15 0.53 14.60
N ARG A 95 10.88 -0.73 14.26
CA ARG A 95 9.70 -1.46 14.76
C ARG A 95 9.69 -1.65 16.27
N ARG A 96 10.86 -1.67 16.93
CA ARG A 96 10.96 -1.71 18.40
C ARG A 96 10.42 -0.42 19.04
N GLN A 97 10.56 0.70 18.36
CA GLN A 97 10.09 2.01 18.81
C GLN A 97 8.65 2.31 18.35
N THR A 98 8.33 1.94 17.10
CA THR A 98 7.01 2.13 16.49
C THR A 98 6.48 0.77 16.00
N PRO A 99 5.82 -0.01 16.87
CA PRO A 99 5.41 -1.38 16.54
C PRO A 99 4.28 -1.44 15.52
N LYS A 100 3.46 -0.38 15.41
CA LYS A 100 2.35 -0.33 14.47
C LYS A 100 2.84 0.02 13.07
N LYS A 101 2.76 -0.94 12.13
CA LYS A 101 3.07 -0.69 10.71
C LYS A 101 2.11 0.36 10.13
N PRO A 102 2.60 1.47 9.55
CA PRO A 102 1.74 2.37 8.82
C PRO A 102 1.20 1.68 7.56
N LYS A 103 0.01 2.10 7.12
CA LYS A 103 -0.55 1.63 5.85
C LYS A 103 0.14 2.28 4.65
N ALA A 104 0.61 3.51 4.80
CA ALA A 104 1.34 4.23 3.78
C ALA A 104 2.25 5.25 4.46
N VAL A 105 3.32 5.64 3.79
CA VAL A 105 4.29 6.63 4.26
C VAL A 105 4.49 7.67 3.18
N HIS A 106 4.63 8.93 3.56
CA HIS A 106 4.92 10.00 2.60
C HIS A 106 6.41 10.31 2.62
N VAL A 107 7.00 10.40 1.42
CA VAL A 107 8.41 10.72 1.17
C VAL A 107 8.49 11.98 0.31
N LYS A 108 9.29 12.96 0.73
CA LYS A 108 9.53 14.23 0.05
C LYS A 108 10.91 14.20 -0.60
N HIS A 109 10.95 14.46 -1.90
CA HIS A 109 12.20 14.71 -2.61
C HIS A 109 12.26 16.19 -2.99
N LYS A 110 13.28 16.90 -2.51
CA LYS A 110 13.59 18.27 -2.92
C LYS A 110 14.49 18.23 -4.14
N SER A 111 14.15 18.99 -5.18
CA SER A 111 15.00 19.08 -6.37
C SER A 111 16.29 19.83 -6.03
N GLU A 112 17.43 19.25 -6.40
CA GLU A 112 18.73 19.92 -6.26
C GLU A 112 18.90 21.09 -7.24
N ARG A 113 18.20 21.05 -8.39
CA ARG A 113 18.26 22.10 -9.41
C ARG A 113 17.31 23.27 -9.15
N ASN A 114 16.22 23.03 -8.43
CA ASN A 114 15.25 24.05 -8.07
C ASN A 114 14.80 23.83 -6.62
N PRO A 115 15.36 24.58 -5.66
CA PRO A 115 15.03 24.45 -4.24
C PRO A 115 13.55 24.64 -3.91
N ASN A 116 12.81 25.38 -4.75
CA ASN A 116 11.37 25.61 -4.58
C ASN A 116 10.52 24.44 -5.08
N LYS A 117 11.12 23.49 -5.82
CA LYS A 117 10.42 22.30 -6.33
C LYS A 117 10.64 21.11 -5.41
N GLN A 118 9.55 20.60 -4.85
CA GLN A 118 9.55 19.39 -4.03
C GLN A 118 8.39 18.48 -4.44
N ILE A 119 8.68 17.21 -4.65
CA ILE A 119 7.67 16.19 -4.98
C ILE A 119 7.41 15.34 -3.75
N ARG A 120 6.13 15.08 -3.48
CA ARG A 120 5.67 14.19 -2.41
C ARG A 120 5.24 12.85 -3.00
N TYR A 121 5.96 11.81 -2.65
CA TYR A 121 5.68 10.43 -3.00
C TYR A 121 4.83 9.77 -1.91
N VAL A 122 3.91 8.91 -2.33
CA VAL A 122 3.18 8.00 -1.45
C VAL A 122 3.84 6.63 -1.56
N VAL A 123 4.30 6.10 -0.43
CA VAL A 123 4.93 4.78 -0.36
C VAL A 123 3.96 3.79 0.27
N ILE A 124 3.76 2.66 -0.41
CA ILE A 124 2.93 1.53 0.07
C ILE A 124 3.71 0.21 -0.03
N ASP A 125 3.22 -0.80 0.67
CA ASP A 125 3.77 -2.17 0.58
C ASP A 125 2.73 -3.25 0.26
N ASP A 126 1.48 -2.84 0.05
CA ASP A 126 0.39 -3.72 -0.36
C ASP A 126 -0.28 -3.16 -1.62
N PRO A 127 0.15 -3.61 -2.81
CA PRO A 127 -0.38 -3.16 -4.09
C PRO A 127 -1.86 -3.48 -4.29
N ARG A 128 -2.43 -4.44 -3.54
CA ARG A 128 -3.85 -4.82 -3.63
C ARG A 128 -4.80 -3.72 -3.15
N ARG A 129 -4.25 -2.67 -2.53
CA ARG A 129 -5.00 -1.49 -2.09
C ARG A 129 -5.12 -0.41 -3.17
N LEU A 130 -4.42 -0.58 -4.30
CA LEU A 130 -4.52 0.30 -5.44
C LEU A 130 -5.78 -0.03 -6.24
N THR A 131 -6.52 1.01 -6.61
CA THR A 131 -7.53 0.95 -7.68
C THR A 131 -6.84 0.83 -9.04
N TYR A 132 -7.61 0.54 -10.10
CA TYR A 132 -7.05 0.48 -11.45
C TYR A 132 -6.42 1.83 -11.85
N GLU A 133 -7.04 2.93 -11.45
CA GLU A 133 -6.59 4.30 -11.73
C GLU A 133 -5.31 4.65 -10.96
N ASP A 134 -5.15 4.17 -9.73
CA ASP A 134 -3.95 4.43 -8.92
C ASP A 134 -2.67 3.85 -9.55
N TRP A 135 -2.79 2.79 -10.36
CA TRP A 135 -1.64 2.20 -11.05
C TRP A 135 -0.98 3.16 -12.05
N ASN A 136 -1.72 4.15 -12.57
CA ASN A 136 -1.17 5.21 -13.42
C ASN A 136 -0.24 6.16 -12.63
N GLN A 137 -0.25 6.09 -11.30
CA GLN A 137 0.61 6.86 -10.42
C GLN A 137 1.84 6.08 -9.94
N VAL A 138 1.93 4.77 -10.22
CA VAL A 138 3.06 3.95 -9.75
C VAL A 138 4.28 4.21 -10.61
N VAL A 139 5.25 4.95 -10.05
CA VAL A 139 6.47 5.35 -10.76
C VAL A 139 7.65 4.42 -10.49
N ALA A 140 7.66 3.76 -9.33
CA ALA A 140 8.76 2.89 -8.93
C ALA A 140 8.32 1.69 -8.07
N VAL A 141 9.10 0.62 -8.14
CA VAL A 141 8.96 -0.57 -7.28
C VAL A 141 10.32 -1.07 -6.80
N PHE A 142 10.44 -1.33 -5.50
CA PHE A 142 11.55 -2.07 -4.93
C PHE A 142 11.22 -3.57 -4.92
N VAL A 143 12.07 -4.38 -5.55
CA VAL A 143 11.86 -5.82 -5.72
C VAL A 143 12.90 -6.65 -4.96
N THR A 144 12.46 -7.81 -4.50
CA THR A 144 13.30 -8.79 -3.78
C THR A 144 13.81 -9.92 -4.68
N GLY A 145 13.39 -9.96 -5.95
CA GLY A 145 13.69 -11.04 -6.90
C GLY A 145 12.66 -12.18 -6.88
N ALA A 146 11.63 -12.10 -6.04
CA ALA A 146 10.55 -13.08 -6.01
C ALA A 146 9.50 -12.79 -7.09
N GLU A 147 9.26 -13.73 -8.00
CA GLU A 147 8.37 -13.54 -9.16
C GLU A 147 6.93 -13.23 -8.77
N TRP A 148 6.43 -13.83 -7.70
CA TRP A 148 5.07 -13.58 -7.21
C TRP A 148 4.82 -12.10 -6.91
N GLN A 149 5.86 -11.31 -6.58
CA GLN A 149 5.73 -9.86 -6.35
C GLN A 149 5.19 -9.13 -7.60
N LEU A 150 5.48 -9.63 -8.80
CA LEU A 150 5.06 -9.03 -10.07
C LEU A 150 3.60 -9.40 -10.45
N SER A 151 3.02 -10.41 -9.82
CA SER A 151 1.64 -10.85 -10.11
C SER A 151 0.57 -9.83 -9.73
N TYR A 152 0.89 -8.85 -8.88
CA TYR A 152 -0.08 -7.81 -8.48
C TYR A 152 -0.24 -6.69 -9.50
N PHE A 153 0.63 -6.61 -10.52
CA PHE A 153 0.56 -5.55 -11.52
C PHE A 153 -0.63 -5.80 -12.45
N PRO A 154 -1.40 -4.77 -12.84
CA PRO A 154 -2.67 -4.90 -13.56
C PRO A 154 -2.48 -5.22 -15.05
N PHE A 155 -1.30 -5.69 -15.45
CA PHE A 155 -0.97 -5.98 -16.83
C PHE A 155 -1.37 -7.42 -17.17
N LYS A 156 -1.83 -7.65 -18.41
CA LYS A 156 -2.14 -8.99 -18.89
C LYS A 156 -0.84 -9.81 -18.92
N ASN A 157 -0.72 -10.80 -18.02
CA ASN A 157 0.50 -11.61 -17.84
C ASN A 157 1.74 -10.77 -17.54
N PRO A 158 1.90 -10.22 -16.32
CA PRO A 158 2.93 -9.23 -15.99
C PRO A 158 4.34 -9.84 -16.00
N LYS A 159 4.93 -9.96 -17.19
CA LYS A 159 6.31 -10.41 -17.35
C LYS A 159 7.27 -9.34 -16.83
N PRO A 160 8.42 -9.72 -16.24
CA PRO A 160 9.40 -8.75 -15.74
C PRO A 160 9.76 -7.65 -16.75
N LYS A 161 9.98 -8.02 -18.02
CA LYS A 161 10.28 -7.06 -19.10
C LYS A 161 9.18 -6.01 -19.28
N GLU A 162 7.92 -6.40 -19.21
CA GLU A 162 6.78 -5.50 -19.40
C GLU A 162 6.56 -4.61 -18.17
N VAL A 163 6.74 -5.17 -16.97
CA VAL A 163 6.64 -4.40 -15.73
C VAL A 163 7.73 -3.32 -15.70
N PHE A 164 8.98 -3.70 -15.90
CA PHE A 164 10.11 -2.76 -15.81
C PHE A 164 10.28 -1.89 -17.06
N SER A 165 9.57 -2.18 -18.15
CA SER A 165 9.43 -1.26 -19.28
C SER A 165 8.37 -0.20 -19.04
N ARG A 166 7.61 -0.23 -17.94
CA ARG A 166 6.61 0.80 -17.57
C ARG A 166 6.93 1.49 -16.25
N ILE A 167 7.48 0.74 -15.29
CA ILE A 167 7.71 1.17 -13.90
C ILE A 167 9.20 1.05 -13.57
N CYS A 168 9.75 2.01 -12.84
CA CYS A 168 11.18 2.01 -12.51
C CYS A 168 11.46 0.94 -11.44
N GLY A 169 12.14 -0.13 -11.83
CA GLY A 169 12.51 -1.22 -10.92
C GLY A 169 13.80 -0.94 -10.15
N PHE A 170 13.79 -1.20 -8.85
CA PHE A 170 14.97 -1.11 -7.99
C PHE A 170 15.15 -2.38 -7.16
N HIS A 171 16.39 -2.74 -6.88
CA HIS A 171 16.74 -3.76 -5.90
C HIS A 171 17.76 -3.18 -4.94
N LEU A 172 17.44 -3.16 -3.64
CA LEU A 172 18.39 -2.76 -2.60
C LEU A 172 19.05 -4.01 -2.04
N ASN A 173 20.37 -4.02 -2.01
CA ASN A 173 21.20 -5.13 -1.55
C ASN A 173 22.22 -4.67 -0.50
N MET A 174 22.68 -5.59 0.34
CA MET A 174 23.84 -5.35 1.20
C MET A 174 25.12 -5.55 0.39
N LYS A 175 26.11 -4.68 0.57
CA LYS A 175 27.42 -4.84 -0.08
C LYS A 175 28.04 -6.19 0.30
N GLY A 176 28.50 -6.93 -0.69
CA GLY A 176 29.09 -8.27 -0.52
C GLY A 176 28.09 -9.42 -0.49
N GLU A 177 26.78 -9.15 -0.45
CA GLU A 177 25.77 -10.20 -0.58
C GLU A 177 25.44 -10.47 -2.06
N THR A 178 25.28 -11.74 -2.42
CA THR A 178 24.87 -12.11 -3.78
C THR A 178 23.34 -12.03 -3.90
N PRO A 179 22.79 -11.18 -4.79
CA PRO A 179 21.35 -11.10 -4.98
C PRO A 179 20.80 -12.35 -5.66
N LYS A 180 19.49 -12.58 -5.55
CA LYS A 180 18.82 -13.70 -6.24
C LYS A 180 19.04 -13.63 -7.75
N LYS A 181 19.16 -14.79 -8.41
CA LYS A 181 19.39 -14.90 -9.87
C LYS A 181 18.49 -13.98 -10.71
N ASN A 182 17.21 -13.88 -10.36
CA ASN A 182 16.23 -13.05 -11.05
C ASN A 182 16.61 -11.56 -11.09
N ILE A 183 17.26 -11.03 -10.05
CA ILE A 183 17.76 -9.64 -10.02
C ILE A 183 18.84 -9.39 -11.08
N GLY A 184 19.61 -10.41 -11.45
CA GLY A 184 20.59 -10.32 -12.52
C GLY A 184 19.97 -10.25 -13.92
N VAL A 185 18.74 -10.77 -14.08
CA VAL A 185 18.05 -10.88 -15.38
C VAL A 185 17.06 -9.74 -15.58
N TRP A 186 16.41 -9.28 -14.51
CA TRP A 186 15.41 -8.22 -14.58
C TRP A 186 16.05 -6.86 -14.84
N ASN A 187 15.35 -6.00 -15.60
CA ASN A 187 15.76 -4.62 -15.81
C ASN A 187 15.47 -3.76 -14.57
N VAL A 188 16.21 -4.02 -13.49
CA VAL A 188 16.12 -3.30 -12.23
C VAL A 188 17.46 -2.62 -11.92
N LYS A 189 17.42 -1.43 -11.34
CA LYS A 189 18.63 -0.77 -10.84
C LYS A 189 19.03 -1.36 -9.50
N LYS A 190 20.25 -1.85 -9.42
CA LYS A 190 20.84 -2.39 -8.20
C LYS A 190 21.41 -1.23 -7.39
N LEU A 191 20.97 -1.13 -6.17
CA LEU A 191 21.42 -0.17 -5.17
C LEU A 191 22.05 -0.96 -4.04
N GLU A 192 23.13 -0.45 -3.46
CA GLU A 192 23.86 -1.17 -2.42
C GLU A 192 24.08 -0.31 -1.19
N ILE A 193 23.97 -0.91 -0.01
CA ILE A 193 24.30 -0.27 1.26
C ILE A 193 25.38 -1.08 1.98
N GLY A 194 26.38 -0.40 2.52
CA GLY A 194 27.50 -1.01 3.24
C GLY A 194 27.27 -1.05 4.74
N GLN A 195 27.96 -1.94 5.48
CA GLN A 195 27.83 -2.02 6.94
C GLN A 195 28.16 -0.71 7.65
N GLN A 196 29.21 -0.01 7.20
CA GLN A 196 29.71 1.22 7.82
C GLN A 196 28.87 2.48 7.49
N ARG A 197 27.77 2.35 6.73
CA ARG A 197 26.78 3.40 6.39
C ARG A 197 27.30 4.70 5.75
N TYR A 198 28.61 4.81 5.49
CA TYR A 198 29.20 5.97 4.80
C TYR A 198 28.64 6.19 3.39
N GLY A 199 28.19 5.13 2.73
CA GLY A 199 27.67 5.17 1.36
C GLY A 199 26.17 5.42 1.23
N ASP A 200 25.41 5.52 2.33
CA ASP A 200 23.94 5.57 2.24
C ASP A 200 23.45 6.79 1.43
N LYS A 201 24.10 7.95 1.61
CA LYS A 201 23.79 9.18 0.87
C LYS A 201 23.98 9.00 -0.63
N GLU A 202 25.07 8.35 -1.04
CA GLU A 202 25.39 8.08 -2.44
C GLU A 202 24.36 7.13 -3.06
N THR A 203 23.97 6.09 -2.33
CA THR A 203 22.94 5.14 -2.78
C THR A 203 21.58 5.80 -2.97
N VAL A 204 21.19 6.68 -2.06
CA VAL A 204 19.94 7.44 -2.16
C VAL A 204 20.01 8.48 -3.28
N TYR A 205 21.17 9.09 -3.50
CA TYR A 205 21.40 9.97 -4.65
C TYR A 205 21.25 9.20 -5.98
N ALA A 206 21.88 8.04 -6.12
CA ALA A 206 21.76 7.18 -7.30
C ALA A 206 20.31 6.74 -7.58
N PHE A 207 19.53 6.47 -6.52
CA PHE A 207 18.10 6.22 -6.62
C PHE A 207 17.37 7.40 -7.27
N TRP A 208 17.54 8.61 -6.75
CA TRP A 208 16.85 9.80 -7.27
C TRP A 208 17.34 10.17 -8.68
N GLN A 209 18.64 10.06 -8.97
CA GLN A 209 19.20 10.29 -10.31
C GLN A 209 18.62 9.32 -11.36
N THR A 210 18.21 8.13 -10.94
CA THR A 210 17.51 7.19 -11.82
C THR A 210 16.03 7.54 -11.96
N LEU A 211 15.34 7.72 -10.82
CA LEU A 211 13.88 7.86 -10.80
C LEU A 211 13.41 9.16 -11.44
N ILE A 212 14.10 10.28 -11.18
CA ILE A 212 13.62 11.60 -11.62
C ILE A 212 13.57 11.72 -13.15
N PRO A 213 14.62 11.37 -13.92
CA PRO A 213 14.53 11.38 -15.39
C PRO A 213 13.47 10.42 -15.93
N PHE A 214 13.37 9.21 -15.34
CA PHE A 214 12.36 8.23 -15.74
C PHE A 214 10.93 8.76 -15.54
N GLN A 215 10.67 9.37 -14.38
CA GLN A 215 9.38 9.97 -14.05
C GLN A 215 9.05 11.14 -14.97
N LYS A 216 10.00 12.04 -15.24
CA LYS A 216 9.81 13.15 -16.20
C LYS A 216 9.38 12.66 -17.58
N ALA A 217 10.02 11.61 -18.08
CA ALA A 217 9.78 11.10 -19.42
C ALA A 217 8.42 10.39 -19.57
N ARG A 218 7.91 9.77 -18.49
CA ARG A 218 6.77 8.85 -18.56
C ARG A 218 5.54 9.27 -17.78
N PHE A 219 5.76 10.06 -16.74
CA PHE A 219 4.73 10.57 -15.84
C PHE A 219 4.88 12.09 -15.68
N PRO A 220 4.88 12.86 -16.79
CA PRO A 220 5.08 14.32 -16.71
C PRO A 220 4.00 15.00 -15.84
N HIS A 221 2.78 14.46 -15.85
CA HIS A 221 1.66 14.93 -15.01
C HIS A 221 1.85 14.70 -13.50
N LEU A 222 2.81 13.87 -13.09
CA LEU A 222 3.20 13.65 -11.68
C LEU A 222 4.50 14.37 -11.33
N TYR A 223 5.07 15.14 -12.26
CA TYR A 223 6.32 15.89 -12.09
C TYR A 223 6.06 17.40 -12.21
N ILE A 224 5.10 17.92 -11.43
CA ILE A 224 4.74 19.34 -11.44
C ILE A 224 5.52 20.08 -10.35
#